data_AF-N1QM57-F1
#
_entry.id   AF-N1QM57-F1
#
_cell.length_a   1.000
_cell.length_b   1.000
_cell.length_c   1.000
_cell.angle_alpha   90.00
_cell.angle_beta   90.00
_cell.angle_gamma   90.00
#
_symmetry.space_group_name_H-M   'P 1'
#
loop_
_entity.id
_entity.type
_entity.pdbx_description
1 polymer ?
#
loop_
_entity_poly.entity_id
_entity_poly.type
_entity_poly.pdbx_seq_one_letter_code
_entity_poly.pdbx_strand_id
1 'polypeptide(L)'
;MGNAASSSSPAHTLNADAPVRLSQSVINSLQNSPETDSTRAQQHELHTQTRITADLQRIRDSQAQKLDAITTALTNTEPQQDSASDSEALSKPTGLLAHLSSPFYHDWSQENSKPATRESDRSHDSVSKEIMDLRQRLEQRKKVDKVPAEVEKAKNSLVQCLRDNDKRPLDCWQEVEAFKREVGKLEHAFIQKAAR
;
A
#
# COMPACT_ATOMS: atom_id res chain seq x y z
N MET A 1 30.24 44.47 30.35
CA MET A 1 30.27 42.99 30.22
C MET A 1 28.87 42.48 30.57
N GLY A 2 28.11 41.98 29.60
CA GLY A 2 26.76 41.48 29.82
C GLY A 2 26.51 40.29 28.90
N ASN A 3 26.63 39.08 29.45
CA ASN A 3 26.44 37.85 28.69
C ASN A 3 24.93 37.54 28.62
N ALA A 4 24.38 37.62 27.42
CA ALA A 4 23.07 37.06 27.10
C ALA A 4 23.18 35.54 27.09
N ALA A 5 22.68 34.88 28.15
CA ALA A 5 22.47 33.44 28.16
C ALA A 5 21.17 33.15 27.38
N SER A 6 21.33 32.69 26.14
CA SER A 6 20.25 32.10 25.35
C SER A 6 19.75 30.83 26.06
N SER A 7 18.49 30.85 26.49
CA SER A 7 17.82 29.71 27.11
C SER A 7 17.77 28.53 26.14
N SER A 8 18.54 27.48 26.45
CA SER A 8 18.49 26.21 25.75
C SER A 8 17.11 25.57 25.90
N SER A 9 16.41 25.33 24.79
CA SER A 9 15.22 24.48 24.77
C SER A 9 15.56 23.09 25.32
N PRO A 10 14.77 22.53 26.25
CA PRO A 10 15.06 21.20 26.79
C PRO A 10 14.89 20.15 25.70
N ALA A 11 15.97 19.44 25.39
CA ALA A 11 15.94 18.26 24.52
C ALA A 11 15.16 17.15 25.24
N HIS A 12 13.92 16.91 24.83
CA HIS A 12 13.13 15.80 25.34
C HIS A 12 13.58 14.51 24.63
N THR A 13 14.43 13.73 25.27
CA THR A 13 14.76 12.37 24.85
C THR A 13 13.59 11.46 25.22
N LEU A 14 12.88 10.96 24.21
CA LEU A 14 11.78 10.02 24.38
C LEU A 14 12.35 8.63 24.69
N ASN A 15 12.36 8.27 25.98
CA ASN A 15 12.64 6.90 26.42
C ASN A 15 11.34 6.08 26.35
N ALA A 16 11.34 5.00 25.58
CA ALA A 16 10.16 4.15 25.35
C ALA A 16 9.66 3.42 26.62
N ASP A 17 10.47 3.38 27.68
CA ASP A 17 10.20 2.64 28.92
C ASP A 17 9.85 3.55 30.12
N ALA A 18 9.64 4.85 29.88
CA ALA A 18 9.19 5.78 30.92
C ALA A 18 7.65 5.91 30.90
N PRO A 19 6.97 5.95 32.07
CA PRO A 19 5.53 6.20 32.11
C PRO A 19 5.22 7.52 31.38
N VAL A 20 4.27 7.49 30.46
CA VAL A 20 3.93 8.62 29.57
C VAL A 20 3.56 9.85 30.42
N ARG A 21 4.52 10.76 30.62
CA ARG A 21 4.27 12.05 31.29
C ARG A 21 3.86 13.05 30.22
N LEU A 22 2.56 13.28 30.08
CA LEU A 22 2.03 14.37 29.27
C LEU A 22 2.49 15.71 29.86
N SER A 23 2.84 16.67 29.01
CA SER A 23 3.20 18.02 29.47
C SER A 23 1.95 18.71 30.04
N GLN A 24 2.15 19.56 31.06
CA GLN A 24 1.04 20.28 31.69
C GLN A 24 0.29 21.20 30.71
N SER A 25 0.95 21.68 29.66
CA SER A 25 0.30 22.43 28.58
C SER A 25 -0.66 21.56 27.76
N VAL A 26 -0.29 20.30 27.50
CA VAL A 26 -1.16 19.33 26.79
C VAL A 26 -2.32 18.92 27.69
N ILE A 27 -2.08 18.68 28.98
CA ILE A 27 -3.14 18.38 29.94
C ILE A 27 -4.14 19.54 30.04
N ASN A 28 -3.66 20.78 30.16
CA ASN A 28 -4.52 21.96 30.18
C ASN A 28 -5.26 22.17 28.85
N SER A 29 -4.63 21.86 27.72
CA SER A 29 -5.28 21.92 26.41
C SER A 29 -6.35 20.84 26.26
N LEU A 30 -6.12 19.62 26.76
CA LEU A 30 -7.10 18.55 26.76
C LEU A 30 -8.25 18.83 27.73
N GLN A 31 -7.98 19.41 28.91
CA GLN A 31 -8.99 19.73 29.92
C GLN A 31 -9.88 20.93 29.55
N ASN A 32 -9.32 21.92 28.84
CA ASN A 32 -10.06 23.13 28.44
C ASN A 32 -10.61 23.06 27.01
N SER A 33 -10.35 21.98 26.27
CA SER A 33 -10.87 21.85 24.91
C SER A 33 -12.33 21.37 24.98
N PRO A 34 -13.30 22.15 24.45
CA PRO A 34 -14.68 21.71 24.31
C PRO A 34 -14.87 20.76 23.11
N GLU A 35 -13.78 20.42 22.41
CA GLU A 35 -13.80 19.60 21.20
C GLU A 35 -13.95 18.12 21.57
N THR A 36 -15.00 17.49 21.04
CA THR A 36 -15.18 16.03 21.15
C THR A 36 -14.12 15.33 20.30
N ASP A 37 -13.76 14.09 20.63
CA ASP A 37 -12.75 13.30 19.89
C ASP A 37 -13.03 13.26 18.36
N SER A 38 -14.31 13.25 17.98
CA SER A 38 -14.73 13.32 16.58
C SER A 38 -14.37 14.62 15.87
N THR A 39 -14.47 15.78 16.54
CA THR A 39 -14.14 17.08 15.91
C THR A 39 -12.62 17.21 15.77
N ARG A 40 -11.85 16.72 16.74
CA ARG A 40 -10.38 16.61 16.66
C ARG A 40 -9.93 15.71 15.50
N ALA A 41 -10.55 14.54 15.35
CA ALA A 41 -10.23 13.62 14.25
C ALA A 41 -10.51 14.26 12.88
N GLN A 42 -11.64 14.96 12.72
CA GLN A 42 -11.99 15.65 11.49
C GLN A 42 -11.04 16.81 11.18
N GLN A 43 -10.66 17.61 12.18
CA GLN A 43 -9.69 18.70 11.99
C GLN A 43 -8.32 18.18 11.56
N HIS A 44 -7.87 17.08 12.15
CA HIS A 44 -6.60 16.45 11.76
C HIS A 44 -6.66 15.92 10.32
N GLU A 45 -7.76 15.28 9.94
CA GLU A 45 -7.97 14.80 8.57
C GLU A 45 -7.94 15.96 7.55
N LEU A 46 -8.66 17.06 7.83
CA LEU A 46 -8.65 18.25 6.97
C LEU A 46 -7.26 18.89 6.86
N HIS A 47 -6.50 18.93 7.97
CA HIS A 47 -5.14 19.44 7.96
C HIS A 47 -4.22 18.57 7.09
N THR A 48 -4.31 17.25 7.23
CA THR A 48 -3.58 16.29 6.40
C THR A 48 -3.91 16.47 4.92
N GLN A 49 -5.20 16.57 4.57
CA GLN A 49 -5.63 16.82 3.19
C GLN A 49 -5.04 18.10 2.64
N THR A 50 -5.05 19.18 3.42
CA THR A 50 -4.49 20.49 3.03
C THR A 50 -2.99 20.41 2.75
N ARG A 51 -2.24 19.64 3.55
CA ARG A 51 -0.80 19.44 3.32
C ARG A 51 -0.53 18.61 2.08
N ILE A 52 -1.26 17.52 1.90
CA ILE A 52 -1.13 16.65 0.72
C ILE A 52 -1.43 17.45 -0.55
N THR A 53 -2.50 18.24 -0.57
CA THR A 53 -2.85 19.03 -1.75
C THR A 53 -1.79 20.09 -2.07
N ALA A 54 -1.25 20.77 -1.06
CA ALA A 54 -0.14 21.72 -1.23
C ALA A 54 1.13 21.05 -1.78
N ASP A 55 1.47 19.85 -1.29
CA ASP A 55 2.64 19.10 -1.76
C ASP A 55 2.45 18.57 -3.18
N LEU A 56 1.25 18.06 -3.52
CA LEU A 56 0.91 17.65 -4.88
C LEU A 56 0.95 18.82 -5.87
N GLN A 57 0.49 20.00 -5.46
CA GLN A 57 0.57 21.21 -6.28
C GLN A 57 2.03 21.61 -6.52
N ARG A 58 2.87 21.63 -5.48
CA ARG A 58 4.31 21.90 -5.62
C ARG A 58 4.98 20.91 -6.59
N ILE A 59 4.65 19.62 -6.48
CA ILE A 59 5.19 18.60 -7.38
C ILE A 59 4.76 18.88 -8.82
N ARG A 60 3.46 19.15 -9.07
CA ARG A 60 2.93 19.48 -10.40
C ARG A 60 3.67 20.67 -11.00
N ASP A 61 3.83 21.75 -10.25
CA ASP A 61 4.49 22.96 -10.74
C ASP A 61 5.97 22.69 -11.07
N SER A 62 6.66 21.92 -10.22
CA SER A 62 8.05 21.53 -10.45
C SER A 62 8.22 20.64 -11.69
N GLN A 63 7.23 19.77 -11.98
CA GLN A 63 7.24 18.92 -13.16
C GLN A 63 6.95 19.75 -14.42
N ALA A 64 5.98 20.67 -14.36
CA ALA A 64 5.68 21.58 -15.47
C ALA A 64 6.92 22.39 -15.86
N GLN A 65 7.61 23.00 -14.90
CA GLN A 65 8.85 23.76 -15.15
C GLN A 65 9.95 22.90 -15.80
N LYS A 66 10.09 21.63 -15.38
CA LYS A 66 11.06 20.71 -15.99
C LYS A 66 10.69 20.36 -17.42
N LEU A 67 9.40 20.12 -17.68
CA LEU A 67 8.92 19.84 -19.03
C LEU A 67 9.11 21.04 -19.94
N ASP A 68 8.83 22.26 -19.47
CA ASP A 68 9.07 23.48 -20.22
C ASP A 68 10.58 23.69 -20.49
N ALA A 69 11.43 23.44 -19.51
CA ALA A 69 12.89 23.52 -19.67
C ALA A 69 13.42 22.48 -20.69
N ILE A 70 12.92 21.25 -20.66
CA ILE A 70 13.27 20.22 -21.64
C ILE A 70 12.74 20.60 -23.03
N THR A 71 11.51 21.10 -23.11
CA THR A 71 10.89 21.50 -24.38
C THR A 71 11.68 22.65 -25.00
N THR A 72 12.04 23.67 -24.23
CA THR A 72 12.88 24.78 -24.71
C THR A 72 14.28 24.33 -25.11
N ALA A 73 14.89 23.38 -24.39
CA ALA A 73 16.17 22.79 -24.77
C ALA A 73 16.07 22.04 -26.11
N LEU A 74 14.99 21.27 -26.33
CA LEU A 74 14.72 20.55 -27.57
C LEU A 74 14.42 21.49 -28.74
N THR A 75 13.72 22.61 -28.53
CA THR A 75 13.40 23.56 -29.60
C THR A 75 14.58 24.46 -29.98
N ASN A 76 15.52 24.70 -29.05
CA ASN A 76 16.71 25.51 -29.32
C ASN A 76 17.89 24.71 -29.89
N THR A 77 17.80 23.38 -30.01
CA THR A 77 18.84 22.56 -30.66
C THR A 77 18.54 22.38 -32.15
N GLU A 78 19.17 23.21 -33.00
CA GLU A 78 19.37 22.88 -34.42
C GLU A 78 20.38 21.72 -34.56
N PRO A 79 20.29 20.90 -35.62
CA PRO A 79 21.12 19.72 -35.78
C PRO A 79 22.53 20.09 -36.24
N GLN A 80 23.54 19.88 -35.39
CA GLN A 80 24.93 19.81 -35.83
C GLN A 80 25.42 18.36 -35.72
N GLN A 81 25.60 17.74 -36.88
CA GLN A 81 26.47 16.59 -37.08
C GLN A 81 27.91 17.01 -36.77
N ASP A 82 28.57 16.33 -35.82
CA ASP A 82 29.75 15.49 -36.10
C ASP A 82 30.52 15.10 -34.83
N SER A 83 31.06 13.89 -34.90
CA SER A 83 32.28 13.37 -34.27
C SER A 83 32.19 12.67 -32.90
N ALA A 84 32.66 11.42 -32.96
CA ALA A 84 32.81 10.45 -31.91
C ALA A 84 33.71 10.89 -30.74
N SER A 85 33.37 10.41 -29.55
CA SER A 85 34.37 10.00 -28.54
C SER A 85 33.76 8.91 -27.65
N ASP A 86 34.42 7.77 -27.67
CA ASP A 86 34.20 6.62 -26.81
C ASP A 86 34.19 7.00 -25.33
N SER A 87 33.31 6.37 -24.56
CA SER A 87 33.52 6.10 -23.13
C SER A 87 32.61 4.95 -22.70
N GLU A 88 33.18 3.76 -22.85
CA GLU A 88 32.87 2.57 -22.07
C GLU A 88 32.77 2.94 -20.57
N ALA A 89 31.55 2.92 -20.02
CA ALA A 89 31.32 3.01 -18.57
C ALA A 89 30.00 2.33 -18.17
N LEU A 90 30.11 1.04 -17.87
CA LEU A 90 29.55 0.42 -16.67
C LEU A 90 28.02 0.47 -16.44
N SER A 91 27.36 -0.56 -16.97
CA SER A 91 26.48 -1.47 -16.21
C SER A 91 26.02 -1.02 -14.81
N LYS A 92 24.99 -0.17 -14.73
CA LYS A 92 24.09 -0.10 -13.56
C LYS A 92 22.63 0.00 -14.05
N PRO A 93 21.77 -0.99 -13.78
CA PRO A 93 20.34 -0.89 -14.06
C PRO A 93 19.67 -0.02 -13.00
N THR A 94 20.08 1.25 -12.90
CA THR A 94 19.45 2.26 -12.03
C THR A 94 18.82 3.37 -12.85
N GLY A 95 18.43 3.06 -14.09
CA GLY A 95 17.58 3.90 -14.91
C GLY A 95 16.11 3.61 -14.63
N LEU A 96 15.26 4.64 -14.76
CA LEU A 96 13.80 4.57 -14.66
C LEU A 96 13.19 3.43 -15.50
N LEU A 97 13.86 3.04 -16.58
CA LEU A 97 13.48 1.91 -17.45
C LEU A 97 13.43 0.56 -16.71
N ALA A 98 14.25 0.36 -15.67
CA ALA A 98 14.24 -0.85 -14.83
C ALA A 98 13.15 -0.82 -13.75
N HIS A 99 12.68 0.38 -13.37
CA HIS A 99 11.58 0.54 -12.42
C HIS A 99 10.21 0.50 -13.11
N LEU A 100 10.16 0.86 -14.41
CA LEU A 100 8.98 0.70 -15.26
C LEU A 100 8.76 -0.75 -15.72
N SER A 101 9.78 -1.61 -15.67
CA SER A 101 9.65 -3.05 -15.96
C SER A 101 9.23 -3.89 -14.74
N SER A 102 8.71 -3.25 -13.68
CA SER A 102 8.17 -3.97 -12.52
C SER A 102 6.93 -4.77 -12.92
N PRO A 103 6.73 -5.98 -12.38
CA PRO A 103 5.62 -6.87 -12.75
C PRO A 103 4.24 -6.35 -12.32
N PHE A 104 4.18 -5.20 -11.63
CA PHE A 104 2.95 -4.61 -11.09
C PHE A 104 2.35 -3.50 -11.97
N TYR A 105 3.07 -3.02 -12.99
CA TYR A 105 2.55 -2.02 -13.94
C TYR A 105 2.33 -2.68 -15.30
N HIS A 106 1.11 -3.17 -15.55
CA HIS A 106 0.66 -3.50 -16.90
C HIS A 106 -0.05 -2.28 -17.48
N ASP A 107 0.57 -1.65 -18.48
CA ASP A 107 -0.07 -0.64 -19.31
C ASP A 107 -1.06 -1.34 -20.25
N TRP A 108 -2.34 -0.97 -20.19
CA TRP A 108 -3.40 -1.49 -21.05
C TRP A 108 -3.65 -0.60 -22.29
N SER A 109 -2.69 0.26 -22.66
CA SER A 109 -2.79 1.14 -23.83
C SER A 109 -1.77 0.86 -24.95
N GLN A 110 -1.08 -0.29 -24.91
CA GLN A 110 -0.24 -0.74 -26.01
C GLN A 110 -0.42 -2.24 -26.26
N GLU A 111 -1.07 -2.56 -27.37
CA GLU A 111 -0.98 -3.87 -28.00
C GLU A 111 0.50 -4.13 -28.31
N ASN A 112 1.05 -5.09 -27.55
CA ASN A 112 2.43 -5.59 -27.57
C ASN A 112 3.22 -5.38 -28.88
N SER A 113 4.16 -4.45 -28.89
CA SER A 113 5.33 -4.49 -29.78
C SER A 113 6.63 -4.67 -28.97
N LYS A 114 6.81 -5.86 -28.38
CA LYS A 114 8.12 -6.53 -28.44
C LYS A 114 8.14 -7.33 -29.74
N PRO A 115 9.29 -7.55 -30.39
CA PRO A 115 9.34 -8.33 -31.63
C PRO A 115 8.88 -9.76 -31.33
N ALA A 116 7.58 -10.00 -31.53
CA ALA A 116 7.01 -11.31 -31.63
C ALA A 116 7.73 -12.00 -32.78
N THR A 117 8.40 -13.12 -32.50
CA THR A 117 8.37 -14.20 -33.48
C THR A 117 6.89 -14.44 -33.76
N ARG A 118 6.50 -14.13 -34.99
CA ARG A 118 5.13 -13.86 -35.44
C ARG A 118 4.06 -14.67 -34.71
N GLU A 119 3.13 -13.96 -34.09
CA GLU A 119 1.94 -14.47 -33.41
C GLU A 119 0.87 -15.01 -34.37
N SER A 120 1.26 -15.37 -35.61
CA SER A 120 0.38 -15.89 -36.65
C SER A 120 0.36 -17.43 -36.74
N ASP A 121 1.10 -18.15 -35.90
CA ASP A 121 1.14 -19.62 -35.88
C ASP A 121 1.03 -20.21 -34.47
N ARG A 122 0.20 -19.61 -33.61
CA ARG A 122 -0.31 -20.36 -32.45
C ARG A 122 -1.42 -21.29 -32.94
N SER A 123 -1.01 -22.48 -33.40
CA SER A 123 -1.94 -23.53 -33.78
C SER A 123 -2.86 -23.88 -32.59
N HIS A 124 -4.10 -24.24 -32.87
CA HIS A 124 -5.07 -24.71 -31.87
C HIS A 124 -4.47 -25.79 -30.95
N ASP A 125 -3.58 -26.63 -31.49
CA ASP A 125 -2.90 -27.69 -30.76
C ASP A 125 -1.81 -27.18 -29.81
N SER A 126 -1.14 -26.08 -30.14
CA SER A 126 -0.21 -25.41 -29.22
C SER A 126 -0.96 -24.82 -28.03
N VAL A 127 -2.09 -24.14 -28.31
CA VAL A 127 -2.93 -23.52 -27.28
C VAL A 127 -3.57 -24.58 -26.38
N SER A 128 -4.05 -25.69 -26.93
CA SER A 128 -4.64 -26.78 -26.13
C SER A 128 -3.59 -27.43 -25.21
N LYS A 129 -2.35 -27.58 -25.67
CA LYS A 129 -1.23 -28.08 -24.87
C LYS A 129 -0.83 -27.11 -23.77
N GLU A 130 -0.79 -25.80 -24.04
CA GLU A 130 -0.56 -24.76 -23.02
C GLU A 130 -1.68 -24.76 -21.96
N ILE A 131 -2.95 -24.90 -22.38
CA ILE A 131 -4.09 -24.98 -21.46
C ILE A 131 -3.99 -26.22 -20.56
N MET A 132 -3.59 -27.38 -21.11
CA MET A 132 -3.38 -28.59 -20.33
C MET A 132 -2.24 -28.43 -19.31
N ASP A 133 -1.10 -27.86 -19.72
CA ASP A 133 0.01 -27.59 -18.82
C ASP A 133 -0.39 -26.60 -17.71
N LEU A 134 -1.14 -25.55 -18.05
CA LEU A 134 -1.69 -24.60 -17.08
C LEU A 134 -2.64 -25.28 -16.08
N ARG A 135 -3.53 -26.16 -16.55
CA ARG A 135 -4.43 -26.94 -15.67
C ARG A 135 -3.62 -27.84 -14.74
N GLN A 136 -2.61 -28.53 -15.26
CA GLN A 136 -1.72 -29.37 -14.47
C GLN A 136 -0.96 -28.56 -13.41
N ARG A 137 -0.45 -27.38 -13.77
CA ARG A 137 0.21 -26.45 -12.84
C ARG A 137 -0.75 -25.90 -11.78
N LEU A 138 -2.01 -25.63 -12.13
CA LEU A 138 -3.03 -25.20 -11.17
C LEU A 138 -3.44 -26.33 -10.22
N GLU A 139 -3.45 -27.58 -10.68
CA GLU A 139 -3.71 -28.76 -9.86
C GLU A 139 -2.54 -29.11 -8.94
N GLN A 140 -1.31 -28.86 -9.39
CA GLN A 140 -0.09 -28.99 -8.58
C GLN A 140 0.02 -27.91 -7.50
N ARG A 141 -0.62 -26.75 -7.68
CA ARG A 141 -0.67 -25.74 -6.63
C ARG A 141 -1.50 -26.26 -5.46
N LYS A 142 -1.02 -26.02 -4.26
CA LYS A 142 -1.72 -26.33 -3.02
C LYS A 142 -3.09 -25.67 -3.06
N LYS A 143 -4.14 -26.47 -3.25
CA LYS A 143 -5.53 -26.00 -3.16
C LYS A 143 -5.71 -25.40 -1.77
N VAL A 144 -6.30 -24.21 -1.71
CA VAL A 144 -6.65 -23.55 -0.45
C VAL A 144 -7.47 -24.56 0.37
N ASP A 145 -6.97 -24.91 1.56
CA ASP A 145 -7.65 -25.82 2.47
C ASP A 145 -9.05 -25.24 2.72
N LYS A 146 -10.10 -25.98 2.34
CA LYS A 146 -11.47 -25.54 2.55
C LYS A 146 -11.70 -25.36 4.04
N VAL A 147 -12.35 -24.25 4.40
CA VAL A 147 -12.72 -23.95 5.78
C VAL A 147 -13.60 -25.10 6.30
N PRO A 148 -13.36 -25.61 7.53
CA PRO A 148 -14.16 -26.68 8.09
C PRO A 148 -15.63 -26.27 8.21
N ALA A 149 -16.54 -27.22 7.95
CA ALA A 149 -17.98 -27.00 7.91
C ALA A 149 -18.56 -26.41 9.22
N GLU A 150 -17.90 -26.68 10.35
CA GLU A 150 -18.29 -26.14 11.67
C GLU A 150 -18.13 -24.62 11.74
N VAL A 151 -17.04 -24.08 11.18
CA VAL A 151 -16.79 -22.63 11.12
C VAL A 151 -17.73 -21.97 10.13
N GLU A 152 -18.04 -22.61 9.00
CA GLU A 152 -19.02 -22.09 8.05
C GLU A 152 -20.43 -22.03 8.65
N LYS A 153 -20.82 -23.06 9.42
CA LYS A 153 -22.10 -23.08 10.15
C LYS A 153 -22.16 -21.97 11.20
N ALA A 154 -21.10 -21.80 12.00
CA ALA A 154 -21.03 -20.74 13.00
C ALA A 154 -21.08 -19.34 12.38
N LYS A 155 -20.37 -19.13 11.26
CA LYS A 155 -20.43 -17.90 10.46
C LYS A 155 -21.85 -17.61 9.98
N ASN A 156 -22.52 -18.62 9.40
CA ASN A 156 -23.87 -18.45 8.88
C ASN A 156 -24.87 -18.14 10.00
N SER A 157 -24.73 -18.75 11.18
CA SER A 157 -25.55 -18.46 12.35
C SER A 157 -25.37 -17.02 12.84
N LEU A 158 -24.12 -16.53 12.89
CA LEU A 158 -23.81 -15.16 13.27
C LEU A 158 -24.37 -14.16 12.26
N VAL A 159 -24.17 -14.41 10.96
CA VAL A 159 -24.71 -13.55 9.89
C VAL A 159 -26.23 -13.54 9.90
N GLN A 160 -26.87 -14.67 10.19
CA GLN A 160 -28.31 -14.76 10.32
C GLN A 160 -28.81 -13.92 11.50
N CYS A 161 -28.21 -14.08 12.69
CA CYS A 161 -28.59 -13.30 13.86
C CYS A 161 -28.42 -11.79 13.63
N LEU A 162 -27.31 -11.38 13.00
CA LEU A 162 -27.04 -9.97 12.72
C LEU A 162 -28.04 -9.39 11.73
N ARG A 163 -28.46 -10.16 10.72
CA ARG A 163 -29.52 -9.75 9.78
C ARG A 163 -30.88 -9.63 10.45
N ASP A 164 -31.20 -10.56 11.33
CA ASP A 164 -32.47 -10.54 12.07
C ASP A 164 -32.48 -9.39 13.10
N ASN A 165 -31.30 -8.96 13.57
CA ASN A 165 -31.11 -7.90 14.57
C ASN A 165 -30.25 -6.72 14.07
N ASP A 166 -30.50 -6.23 12.86
CA ASP A 166 -29.71 -5.16 12.22
C ASP A 166 -29.59 -3.87 13.06
N LYS A 167 -30.60 -3.56 13.89
CA LYS A 167 -30.60 -2.38 14.77
C LYS A 167 -30.11 -2.66 16.20
N ARG A 168 -29.88 -3.94 16.55
CA ARG A 168 -29.48 -4.39 17.88
C ARG A 168 -28.39 -5.47 17.80
N PRO A 169 -27.18 -5.12 17.32
CA PRO A 169 -26.10 -6.09 17.15
C PRO A 169 -25.61 -6.71 18.47
N LEU A 170 -25.92 -6.10 19.63
CA LEU A 170 -25.57 -6.59 20.96
C LEU A 170 -26.33 -7.87 21.36
N ASP A 171 -27.47 -8.17 20.73
CA ASP A 171 -28.27 -9.35 21.04
C ASP A 171 -27.62 -10.66 20.53
N CYS A 172 -26.73 -10.56 19.54
CA CYS A 172 -26.06 -11.69 18.88
C CYS A 172 -24.73 -12.14 19.53
N TRP A 173 -24.53 -11.81 20.81
CA TRP A 173 -23.25 -12.05 21.49
C TRP A 173 -22.92 -13.54 21.64
N GLN A 174 -23.93 -14.41 21.77
CA GLN A 174 -23.72 -15.86 21.91
C GLN A 174 -23.17 -16.47 20.61
N GLU A 175 -23.70 -16.03 19.47
CA GLU A 175 -23.27 -16.44 18.13
C GLU A 175 -21.85 -15.95 17.84
N VAL A 176 -21.51 -14.74 18.31
CA VAL A 176 -20.15 -14.21 18.22
C VAL A 176 -19.18 -15.07 19.03
N GLU A 177 -19.50 -15.41 20.28
CA GLU A 177 -18.64 -16.25 21.11
C GLU A 177 -18.51 -17.68 20.56
N ALA A 178 -19.59 -18.24 20.01
CA ALA A 178 -19.55 -19.53 19.33
C ALA A 178 -18.63 -19.50 18.10
N PHE A 179 -18.72 -18.44 17.28
CA PHE A 179 -17.86 -18.27 16.11
C PHE A 179 -16.38 -18.11 16.51
N LYS A 180 -16.08 -17.27 17.51
CA LYS A 180 -14.71 -17.10 18.03
C LYS A 180 -14.11 -18.41 18.51
N ARG A 181 -14.90 -19.25 19.20
CA ARG A 181 -14.43 -20.57 19.65
C ARG A 181 -14.04 -21.47 18.48
N GLU A 182 -14.87 -21.56 17.44
CA GLU A 182 -14.57 -22.41 16.28
C GLU A 182 -13.39 -21.88 15.45
N VAL A 183 -13.28 -20.56 15.31
CA VAL A 183 -12.11 -19.92 14.69
C VAL A 183 -10.85 -20.16 15.51
N GLY A 184 -10.90 -20.02 16.83
CA GLY A 184 -9.75 -20.26 17.71
C GLY A 184 -9.22 -21.70 17.63
N LYS A 185 -10.09 -22.70 17.46
CA LYS A 185 -9.66 -24.09 17.19
C LYS A 185 -8.92 -24.21 15.86
N LEU A 186 -9.42 -23.55 14.82
CA LEU A 186 -8.80 -23.54 13.49
C LEU A 186 -7.45 -22.84 13.52
N GLU A 187 -7.36 -21.69 14.17
CA GLU A 187 -6.13 -20.93 14.35
C GLU A 187 -5.09 -21.73 15.13
N HIS A 188 -5.49 -22.36 16.23
CA HIS A 188 -4.58 -23.21 17.01
C HIS A 188 -4.05 -24.40 16.18
N ALA A 189 -4.92 -25.07 15.42
CA ALA A 189 -4.51 -26.14 14.51
C ALA A 189 -3.58 -25.62 13.39
N PHE A 190 -3.84 -24.42 12.87
CA PHE A 190 -2.98 -23.78 11.87
C PHE A 190 -1.61 -23.45 12.44
N ILE A 191 -1.55 -22.85 13.64
CA ILE A 191 -0.30 -22.52 14.33
C ILE A 191 0.50 -23.79 14.62
N GLN A 192 -0.14 -24.87 15.10
CA GLN A 192 0.53 -26.16 15.31
C GLN A 192 1.09 -26.76 14.02
N LYS A 193 0.39 -26.61 12.89
CA LYS A 193 0.85 -27.05 11.56
C LYS A 193 1.98 -26.17 11.03
N ALA A 194 1.96 -24.87 11.31
CA ALA A 194 2.96 -23.91 10.86
C ALA A 194 4.23 -23.89 11.72
N ALA A 195 4.14 -24.34 12.98
CA ALA A 195 5.27 -24.48 13.90
C ALA A 195 6.04 -25.81 13.74
N ARG A 196 5.54 -26.74 12.93
CA ARG A 196 6.25 -27.96 12.50
C ARG A 196 6.92 -27.74 11.15
#